data_AF-G8XYU8-F1
#
_entry.id   AF-G8XYU8-F1
#
_cell.length_a   1.000
_cell.length_b   1.000
_cell.length_c   1.000
_cell.angle_alpha   90.00
_cell.angle_beta   90.00
_cell.angle_gamma   90.00
#
_symmetry.space_group_name_H-M   'P 1'
#
loop_
_entity.id
_entity.type
_entity.pdbx_description
1 polymer ?
#
loop_
_entity_poly.entity_id
_entity_poly.type
_entity_poly.pdbx_seq_one_letter_code
_entity_poly.pdbx_strand_id
1 'polypeptide(L)'
;MKMMVVFLLSLLLMLGFVAFASKPSPVYGGLSLVVSGGLGCAVVVSLGDTFLGLIVFLIYLGGMLVVFGYTAAMATEEYPESWVGNSVALSMLAFALLMELMWYLFGGIGFDTAVDLFDSLGGYCVGQDWSGVSSLYGCGGWALVLLGWILFITILVVLEVVRGL
;
A
#
# COMPACT_ATOMS: atom_id res chain seq x y z
N MET A 1 -21.37 11.00 -1.62
CA MET A 1 -20.70 10.27 -2.72
C MET A 1 -19.24 9.95 -2.40
N LYS A 2 -18.38 10.93 -2.06
CA LYS A 2 -16.96 10.68 -1.69
C LYS A 2 -16.78 9.59 -0.62
N MET A 3 -17.49 9.67 0.51
CA MET A 3 -17.41 8.63 1.57
C MET A 3 -17.76 7.21 1.08
N MET A 4 -18.74 7.08 0.19
CA MET A 4 -19.14 5.77 -0.35
C MET A 4 -18.06 5.20 -1.29
N VAL A 5 -17.38 6.07 -2.04
CA VAL A 5 -16.27 5.68 -2.92
C VAL A 5 -15.07 5.23 -2.09
N VAL A 6 -14.70 5.98 -1.04
CA VAL A 6 -13.61 5.61 -0.12
C VAL A 6 -13.90 4.27 0.55
N PHE A 7 -15.13 4.07 1.04
CA PHE A 7 -15.56 2.81 1.64
C PHE A 7 -15.51 1.62 0.66
N LEU A 8 -15.94 1.83 -0.58
CA LEU A 8 -15.87 0.78 -1.60
C LEU A 8 -14.42 0.44 -1.96
N LEU A 9 -13.55 1.46 -2.07
CA LEU A 9 -12.13 1.27 -2.31
C LEU A 9 -11.43 0.57 -1.13
N SER A 10 -11.79 0.88 0.12
CA SER A 10 -11.26 0.18 1.30
C SER A 10 -11.68 -1.28 1.32
N LEU A 11 -12.92 -1.58 0.92
CA LEU A 11 -13.41 -2.95 0.79
C LEU A 11 -12.60 -3.75 -0.24
N LEU A 12 -12.40 -3.17 -1.42
CA LEU A 12 -11.58 -3.80 -2.46
C LEU A 12 -10.12 -3.96 -2.01
N LEU A 13 -9.58 -2.99 -1.26
CA LEU A 13 -8.23 -3.04 -0.69
C LEU A 13 -8.09 -4.19 0.31
N MET A 14 -9.04 -4.35 1.23
CA MET A 14 -9.05 -5.43 2.21
C MET A 14 -9.17 -6.79 1.55
N LEU A 15 -10.08 -6.91 0.57
CA LEU A 15 -10.17 -8.12 -0.25
C LEU A 15 -8.82 -8.47 -0.89
N GLY A 16 -8.10 -7.46 -1.39
CA GLY A 16 -6.75 -7.54 -1.96
C GLY A 16 -5.63 -7.92 -0.98
N PHE A 17 -5.75 -7.58 0.30
CA PHE A 17 -4.81 -8.01 1.34
C PHE A 17 -5.10 -9.42 1.86
N VAL A 18 -6.37 -9.82 1.97
CA VAL A 18 -6.79 -11.16 2.41
C VAL A 18 -6.30 -12.24 1.46
N ALA A 19 -6.66 -12.11 0.19
CA ALA A 19 -5.60 -11.72 -0.71
C ALA A 19 -4.31 -12.54 -0.78
N PHE A 20 -3.28 -11.72 -0.78
CA PHE A 20 -1.90 -11.99 -0.43
C PHE A 20 -1.70 -12.80 0.87
N ALA A 21 -2.43 -12.47 1.95
CA ALA A 21 -2.23 -13.06 3.28
C ALA A 21 -2.59 -14.55 3.35
N SER A 22 -3.45 -15.03 2.44
CA SER A 22 -3.88 -16.43 2.36
C SER A 22 -2.78 -17.39 1.86
N LYS A 23 -1.60 -16.87 1.49
CA LYS A 23 -0.41 -17.61 1.02
C LYS A 23 -0.71 -18.67 -0.06
N PRO A 24 -1.34 -18.32 -1.20
CA PRO A 24 -1.62 -19.28 -2.26
C PRO A 24 -0.35 -19.58 -3.08
N SER A 25 0.35 -18.58 -3.60
CA SER A 25 1.70 -18.73 -4.17
C SER A 25 2.31 -17.34 -4.38
N PRO A 26 3.65 -17.20 -4.56
CA PRO A 26 4.27 -15.90 -4.79
C PRO A 26 3.71 -15.17 -6.02
N VAL A 27 3.35 -15.90 -7.08
CA VAL A 27 2.81 -15.32 -8.32
C VAL A 27 1.41 -14.71 -8.09
N TYR A 28 0.49 -15.47 -7.49
CA TYR A 28 -0.84 -14.95 -7.18
C TYR A 28 -0.82 -13.89 -6.08
N GLY A 29 0.09 -14.03 -5.11
CA GLY A 29 0.37 -13.01 -4.11
C GLY A 29 0.81 -11.69 -4.76
N GLY A 30 1.74 -11.73 -5.70
CA GLY A 30 2.19 -10.56 -6.45
C GLY A 30 1.04 -9.87 -7.20
N LEU A 31 0.21 -10.63 -7.91
CA LEU A 31 -0.97 -10.07 -8.61
C LEU A 31 -1.93 -9.37 -7.64
N SER A 32 -2.22 -9.99 -6.50
CA SER A 32 -3.07 -9.35 -5.47
C SER A 32 -2.45 -8.09 -4.87
N LEU A 33 -1.12 -8.04 -4.70
CA LEU A 33 -0.41 -6.85 -4.22
C LEU A 33 -0.43 -5.71 -5.25
N VAL A 34 -0.39 -6.01 -6.55
CA VAL A 34 -0.52 -4.99 -7.60
C VAL A 34 -1.92 -4.36 -7.55
N VAL A 35 -2.96 -5.18 -7.46
CA VAL A 35 -4.35 -4.70 -7.41
C VAL A 35 -4.61 -3.91 -6.12
N SER A 36 -4.22 -4.44 -4.95
CA SER A 36 -4.36 -3.74 -3.67
C SER A 36 -3.53 -2.45 -3.61
N GLY A 37 -2.30 -2.45 -4.11
CA GLY A 37 -1.47 -1.24 -4.18
C GLY A 37 -2.11 -0.16 -5.06
N GLY A 38 -2.68 -0.52 -6.22
CA GLY A 38 -3.40 0.42 -7.08
C GLY A 38 -4.66 0.99 -6.41
N LEU A 39 -5.43 0.15 -5.73
CA LEU A 39 -6.60 0.57 -4.96
C LEU A 39 -6.22 1.48 -3.78
N GLY A 40 -5.11 1.18 -3.09
CA GLY A 40 -4.57 2.01 -2.01
C GLY A 40 -4.17 3.40 -2.52
N CYS A 41 -3.54 3.48 -3.69
CA CYS A 41 -3.25 4.76 -4.35
C CYS A 41 -4.54 5.53 -4.66
N ALA A 42 -5.59 4.85 -5.13
CA ALA A 42 -6.88 5.48 -5.40
C ALA A 42 -7.55 6.02 -4.12
N VAL A 43 -7.41 5.33 -2.98
CA VAL A 43 -7.89 5.82 -1.67
C VAL A 43 -7.16 7.13 -1.31
N VAL A 44 -5.84 7.15 -1.37
CA VAL A 44 -5.04 8.35 -1.02
C VAL A 44 -5.40 9.54 -1.93
N VAL A 45 -5.51 9.30 -3.24
CA VAL A 45 -5.93 10.35 -4.20
C VAL A 45 -7.34 10.85 -3.91
N SER A 46 -8.25 9.98 -3.44
CA SER A 46 -9.63 10.37 -3.12
C SER A 46 -9.74 11.25 -1.86
N LEU A 47 -8.73 11.20 -0.97
CA LEU A 47 -8.62 12.05 0.21
C LEU A 47 -8.07 13.45 -0.11
N GLY A 48 -7.46 13.66 -1.29
CA GLY A 48 -6.89 14.93 -1.70
C GLY A 48 -5.38 14.88 -1.93
N ASP A 49 -4.74 13.81 -1.47
CA ASP A 49 -3.28 13.70 -1.42
C ASP A 49 -2.70 13.12 -2.73
N THR A 50 -2.84 13.88 -3.82
CA THR A 50 -2.46 13.44 -5.17
C THR A 50 -0.98 13.12 -5.31
N PHE A 51 -0.09 13.88 -4.67
CA PHE A 51 1.35 13.68 -4.80
C PHE A 51 1.80 12.42 -4.09
N LEU A 52 1.32 12.23 -2.86
CA LEU A 52 1.63 11.04 -2.07
C LEU A 52 1.13 9.77 -2.76
N GLY A 53 -0.11 9.80 -3.28
CA GLY A 53 -0.68 8.69 -4.03
C GLY A 53 0.16 8.31 -5.26
N LEU A 54 0.66 9.29 -6.02
CA LEU A 54 1.54 9.05 -7.16
C LEU A 54 2.91 8.49 -6.76
N ILE A 55 3.53 8.98 -5.69
CA ILE A 55 4.79 8.42 -5.20
C ILE A 55 4.63 6.94 -4.82
N VAL A 56 3.57 6.60 -4.09
CA VAL A 56 3.29 5.21 -3.72
C VAL A 56 3.10 4.37 -4.99
N PHE A 57 2.33 4.87 -5.97
CA PHE A 57 2.14 4.19 -7.24
C PHE A 57 3.48 3.91 -7.96
N LEU A 58 4.36 4.91 -8.08
CA LEU A 58 5.64 4.76 -8.76
C LEU A 58 6.62 3.84 -8.00
N ILE A 59 6.84 4.08 -6.70
CA ILE A 59 7.87 3.36 -5.93
C ILE A 59 7.41 1.94 -5.59
N TYR A 60 6.16 1.77 -5.17
CA TYR A 60 5.63 0.46 -4.77
C TYR A 60 5.29 -0.40 -5.98
N LEU A 61 4.39 0.05 -6.86
CA LEU A 61 3.99 -0.76 -8.02
C LEU A 61 5.10 -0.82 -9.07
N GLY A 62 5.74 0.31 -9.38
CA GLY A 62 6.77 0.39 -10.41
C GLY A 62 8.15 -0.13 -9.97
N GLY A 63 8.49 0.00 -8.70
CA GLY A 63 9.79 -0.43 -8.16
C GLY A 63 9.72 -1.78 -7.49
N MET A 64 9.18 -1.80 -6.26
CA MET A 64 9.25 -2.96 -5.37
C MET A 64 8.50 -4.19 -5.92
N LEU A 65 7.30 -4.02 -6.47
CA LEU A 65 6.53 -5.14 -7.00
C LEU A 65 7.13 -5.74 -8.27
N VAL A 66 7.83 -4.95 -9.09
CA VAL A 66 8.53 -5.46 -10.26
C VAL A 66 9.66 -6.39 -9.82
N VAL A 67 10.47 -5.97 -8.86
CA VAL A 67 11.55 -6.81 -8.28
C VAL A 67 10.96 -8.05 -7.62
N PHE A 68 9.85 -7.91 -6.89
CA PHE A 68 9.13 -9.05 -6.32
C PHE A 68 8.70 -10.05 -7.41
N GLY A 69 8.13 -9.57 -8.52
CA GLY A 69 7.77 -10.40 -9.67
C GLY A 69 8.96 -11.14 -10.28
N TYR A 70 10.12 -10.49 -10.42
CA TYR A 70 11.35 -11.15 -10.87
C TYR A 70 11.80 -12.26 -9.92
N THR A 71 11.77 -12.03 -8.61
CA THR A 71 12.13 -13.07 -7.63
C THR A 71 11.11 -14.19 -7.56
N ALA A 72 9.83 -13.89 -7.70
CA ALA A 72 8.76 -14.88 -7.77
C ALA A 72 8.91 -15.77 -9.00
N ALA A 73 9.35 -15.20 -10.13
CA ALA A 73 9.66 -15.96 -11.35
C ALA A 73 10.83 -16.94 -11.17
N MET A 74 11.82 -16.61 -10.32
CA MET A 74 12.93 -17.52 -9.99
C MET A 74 12.51 -18.63 -9.01
N ALA A 75 11.45 -18.42 -8.24
CA ALA A 75 10.93 -19.34 -7.24
C ALA A 75 9.63 -20.04 -7.69
N THR A 76 9.37 -20.13 -8.99
CA THR A 76 8.15 -20.77 -9.50
C THR A 76 8.20 -22.28 -9.31
N GLU A 77 7.22 -22.80 -8.59
CA GLU A 77 6.95 -24.24 -8.50
C GLU A 77 6.13 -24.70 -9.71
N GLU A 78 6.29 -25.96 -10.13
CA GLU A 78 5.63 -26.53 -11.33
C GLU A 78 4.09 -26.53 -11.24
N TYR A 79 3.55 -26.58 -10.02
CA TYR A 79 2.11 -26.57 -9.74
C TYR A 79 1.79 -25.50 -8.68
N PRO A 80 1.48 -24.25 -9.09
CA PRO A 80 1.16 -23.21 -8.13
C PRO A 80 -0.17 -23.52 -7.43
N GLU A 81 -0.19 -23.43 -6.09
CA GLU A 81 -1.43 -23.63 -5.35
C GLU A 81 -2.46 -22.54 -5.67
N SER A 82 -3.70 -22.99 -5.82
CA SER A 82 -4.84 -22.13 -6.14
C SER A 82 -5.61 -21.73 -4.87
N TRP A 83 -6.30 -20.60 -4.94
CA TRP A 83 -7.04 -20.05 -3.81
C TRP A 83 -8.30 -20.81 -3.47
N VAL A 84 -8.92 -21.41 -4.49
CA VAL A 84 -10.24 -22.04 -4.38
C VAL A 84 -10.18 -23.32 -3.54
N GLY A 85 -9.02 -23.98 -3.49
CA GLY A 85 -8.82 -25.19 -2.69
C GLY A 85 -8.50 -24.92 -1.21
N ASN A 86 -8.08 -23.70 -0.86
CA ASN A 86 -7.58 -23.42 0.48
C ASN A 86 -8.72 -22.99 1.43
N SER A 87 -9.16 -23.90 2.29
CA SER A 87 -10.18 -23.60 3.31
C SER A 87 -9.78 -22.45 4.24
N VAL A 88 -8.47 -22.24 4.45
CA VAL A 88 -7.95 -21.11 5.24
C VAL A 88 -8.23 -19.78 4.54
N ALA A 89 -8.03 -19.71 3.21
CA ALA A 89 -8.31 -18.51 2.41
C ALA A 89 -9.79 -18.12 2.49
N LEU A 90 -10.68 -19.11 2.37
CA LEU A 90 -12.13 -18.89 2.46
C LEU A 90 -12.55 -18.42 3.86
N SER A 91 -11.95 -18.99 4.92
CA SER A 91 -12.21 -18.54 6.29
C SER A 91 -11.75 -17.10 6.53
N MET A 92 -10.55 -16.73 6.08
CA MET A 92 -10.01 -15.37 6.19
C MET A 92 -10.86 -14.35 5.44
N LEU A 93 -11.36 -14.72 4.25
CA LEU A 93 -12.26 -13.88 3.46
C LEU A 93 -13.60 -13.68 4.16
N ALA A 94 -14.19 -14.73 4.73
CA ALA A 94 -15.43 -14.60 5.51
C ALA A 94 -15.23 -13.69 6.74
N PHE A 95 -14.13 -13.86 7.48
CA PHE A 95 -13.83 -12.99 8.62
C PHE A 95 -13.64 -11.52 8.22
N ALA A 96 -12.91 -11.25 7.14
CA ALA A 96 -12.69 -9.88 6.66
C ALA A 96 -14.01 -9.20 6.25
N LEU A 97 -14.86 -9.90 5.50
CA LEU A 97 -16.18 -9.38 5.11
C LEU A 97 -17.08 -9.12 6.31
N LEU A 98 -17.05 -9.99 7.33
CA LEU A 98 -17.81 -9.77 8.57
C LEU A 98 -17.33 -8.52 9.30
N MET A 99 -16.02 -8.31 9.42
CA MET A 99 -15.46 -7.13 10.09
C MET A 99 -15.83 -5.83 9.36
N GLU A 100 -15.81 -5.84 8.03
CA GLU A 100 -16.23 -4.68 7.23
C GLU A 100 -17.73 -4.43 7.26
N LEU A 101 -18.55 -5.48 7.28
CA LEU A 101 -19.99 -5.34 7.45
C LEU A 101 -20.31 -4.73 8.81
N MET A 102 -19.62 -5.18 9.87
CA MET A 102 -19.74 -4.58 11.20
C MET A 102 -19.31 -3.11 11.17
N TRP A 103 -18.20 -2.78 10.51
CA TRP A 103 -17.80 -1.39 10.32
C TRP A 103 -18.85 -0.56 9.58
N TYR A 104 -19.47 -1.09 8.52
CA TYR A 104 -20.53 -0.39 7.79
C TYR A 104 -21.79 -0.15 8.64
N LEU A 105 -22.20 -1.16 9.41
CA LEU A 105 -23.38 -1.08 10.29
C LEU A 105 -23.16 -0.14 11.48
N PHE A 106 -21.98 -0.18 12.11
CA PHE A 106 -21.63 0.66 13.26
C PHE A 106 -21.08 2.03 12.88
N GLY A 107 -20.56 2.19 11.66
CA GLY A 107 -20.02 3.45 11.12
C GLY A 107 -21.08 4.54 10.93
N GLY A 108 -22.38 4.21 11.02
CA GLY A 108 -23.47 5.17 11.12
C GLY A 108 -23.66 5.77 12.52
N ILE A 109 -22.99 5.24 13.55
CA ILE A 109 -23.13 5.68 14.94
C ILE A 109 -21.85 6.44 15.34
N GLY A 110 -21.80 7.72 14.96
CA GLY A 110 -21.00 8.72 15.67
C GLY A 110 -19.47 8.64 15.57
N PHE A 111 -18.91 7.99 14.56
CA PHE A 111 -17.51 8.22 14.17
C PHE A 111 -17.47 9.31 13.09
N ASP A 112 -17.94 10.49 13.47
CA ASP A 112 -17.70 11.69 12.67
C ASP A 112 -16.19 12.00 12.76
N THR A 113 -15.46 11.42 11.80
CA THR A 113 -14.40 12.12 11.07
C THR A 113 -13.34 12.82 11.95
N ALA A 114 -12.61 12.04 12.76
CA ALA A 114 -11.26 12.44 13.19
C ALA A 114 -10.29 12.62 11.99
N VAL A 115 -10.71 12.26 10.77
CA VAL A 115 -10.00 12.52 9.52
C VAL A 115 -10.09 14.01 9.11
N ASP A 116 -11.11 14.75 9.56
CA ASP A 116 -11.20 16.21 9.35
C ASP A 116 -10.27 17.01 10.28
N LEU A 117 -9.60 16.37 11.25
CA LEU A 117 -8.80 17.07 12.27
C LEU A 117 -7.43 17.57 11.80
N PHE A 118 -6.97 17.20 10.60
CA PHE A 118 -5.67 17.69 10.09
C PHE A 118 -5.75 18.60 8.85
N ASP A 119 -6.86 18.60 8.10
CA ASP A 119 -7.04 19.44 6.91
C ASP A 119 -7.74 20.77 7.19
N SER A 120 -8.26 20.98 8.40
CA SER A 120 -8.94 22.21 8.80
C SER A 120 -7.99 23.41 9.00
N LEU A 121 -6.68 23.18 9.02
CA LEU A 121 -5.67 24.21 9.31
C LEU A 121 -5.05 24.80 8.03
N GLY A 122 -5.87 25.54 7.29
CA GLY A 122 -5.40 26.66 6.50
C GLY A 122 -5.59 26.49 4.99
N GLY A 123 -6.44 27.35 4.43
CA GLY A 123 -6.53 27.60 2.98
C GLY A 123 -5.25 28.27 2.47
N TYR A 124 -4.16 27.52 2.38
CA TYR A 124 -2.97 27.94 1.68
C TYR A 124 -3.20 27.74 0.18
N CYS A 125 -2.77 28.70 -0.64
CA CYS A 125 -2.94 28.66 -2.10
C CYS A 125 -2.13 27.55 -2.80
N VAL A 126 -1.35 26.79 -2.04
CA VAL A 126 -0.50 25.68 -2.50
C VAL A 126 -0.99 24.41 -1.81
N GLY A 127 -1.20 23.34 -2.59
CA GLY A 127 -1.62 22.05 -2.03
C GLY A 127 -0.67 21.58 -0.93
N GLN A 128 -1.25 21.20 0.22
CA GLN A 128 -0.54 20.86 1.46
C GLN A 128 0.56 19.81 1.22
N ASP A 129 0.26 18.77 0.44
CA ASP A 129 1.19 17.74 -0.03
C ASP A 129 2.52 18.25 -0.59
N TRP A 130 2.43 19.14 -1.59
CA TRP A 130 3.59 19.59 -2.36
C TRP A 130 4.47 20.51 -1.52
N SER A 131 3.84 21.29 -0.64
CA SER A 131 4.54 22.19 0.27
C SER A 131 5.39 21.43 1.28
N GLY A 132 4.88 20.33 1.84
CA GLY A 132 5.62 19.49 2.80
C GLY A 132 6.88 18.89 2.19
N VAL A 133 6.80 18.43 0.94
CA VAL A 133 7.92 17.82 0.21
C VAL A 133 9.00 18.84 -0.12
N SER A 134 8.60 20.06 -0.49
CA SER A 134 9.56 21.16 -0.71
C SER A 134 10.31 21.53 0.58
N SER A 135 9.64 21.44 1.74
CA SER A 135 10.23 21.75 3.05
C SER A 135 11.31 20.74 3.45
N LEU A 136 11.28 19.51 2.95
CA LEU A 136 12.33 18.51 3.17
C LEU A 136 13.69 18.99 2.62
N TYR A 137 13.71 19.70 1.50
CA TYR A 137 14.95 20.26 0.93
C TYR A 137 15.43 21.51 1.67
N GLY A 138 14.51 22.27 2.28
CA GLY A 138 14.84 23.46 3.05
C GLY A 138 15.31 23.14 4.48
N CYS A 139 14.42 22.57 5.30
CA CYS A 139 14.67 22.31 6.72
C CYS A 139 15.13 20.86 6.99
N GLY A 140 14.89 19.93 6.07
CA GLY A 140 15.14 18.49 6.25
C GLY A 140 16.54 18.01 5.85
N GLY A 141 17.52 18.91 5.67
CA GLY A 141 18.84 18.58 5.12
C GLY A 141 19.54 17.39 5.80
N TRP A 142 19.55 17.34 7.14
CA TRP A 142 20.12 16.21 7.88
C TRP A 142 19.39 14.88 7.62
N ALA A 143 18.06 14.92 7.51
CA ALA A 143 17.28 13.73 7.19
C ALA A 143 17.60 13.22 5.78
N LEU A 144 17.78 14.11 4.79
CA LEU A 144 18.18 13.74 3.43
C LEU A 144 19.57 13.10 3.38
N VAL A 145 20.54 13.64 4.13
CA VAL A 145 21.89 13.06 4.22
C VAL A 145 21.83 11.65 4.83
N LEU A 146 21.07 11.45 5.90
CA LEU A 146 20.92 10.13 6.53
C LEU A 146 20.22 9.14 5.61
N LEU A 147 19.14 9.53 4.93
CA LEU A 147 18.44 8.66 3.97
C LEU A 147 19.34 8.27 2.80
N GLY A 148 20.09 9.23 2.24
CA GLY A 148 21.07 8.95 1.19
C GLY A 148 22.19 8.01 1.65
N TRP A 149 22.67 8.20 2.87
CA TRP A 149 23.69 7.33 3.47
C TRP A 149 23.19 5.90 3.69
N ILE A 150 21.96 5.74 4.18
CA ILE A 150 21.33 4.42 4.35
C ILE A 150 21.19 3.72 2.99
N LEU A 151 20.69 4.42 1.96
CA LEU A 151 20.56 3.85 0.61
C LEU A 151 21.91 3.49 -0.01
N PHE A 152 22.96 4.26 0.27
CA PHE A 152 24.31 3.94 -0.20
C PHE A 152 24.85 2.67 0.48
N ILE A 153 24.70 2.56 1.80
CA ILE A 153 25.09 1.36 2.54
C ILE A 153 24.29 0.13 2.08
N THR A 154 22.98 0.26 1.86
CA THR A 154 22.17 -0.89 1.41
C THR A 154 22.66 -1.46 0.08
N ILE A 155 23.10 -0.63 -0.86
CA ILE A 155 23.71 -1.10 -2.12
C ILE A 155 24.98 -1.89 -1.85
N LEU A 156 25.87 -1.41 -0.96
CA LEU A 156 27.09 -2.13 -0.60
C LEU A 156 26.78 -3.48 0.07
N VAL A 157 25.81 -3.50 0.98
CA VAL A 157 25.35 -4.72 1.66
C VAL A 157 24.81 -5.72 0.64
N VAL A 158 23.93 -5.29 -0.26
CA VAL A 158 23.35 -6.16 -1.31
C VAL A 158 24.46 -6.70 -2.22
N LEU A 159 25.45 -5.88 -2.60
CA LEU A 159 26.58 -6.32 -3.41
C LEU A 159 27.46 -7.37 -2.69
N GLU A 160 27.70 -7.25 -1.38
CA GLU A 160 28.42 -8.28 -0.64
C GLU A 160 27.62 -9.57 -0.47
N VAL A 161 26.30 -9.46 -0.22
CA VAL A 161 25.42 -10.64 -0.10
C VAL A 161 25.38 -11.43 -1.41
N VAL A 162 25.28 -10.76 -2.55
CA VAL A 162 25.21 -11.44 -3.85
C VAL A 162 26.58 -11.96 -4.33
N ARG A 163 27.71 -11.40 -3.84
CA ARG A 163 29.07 -11.89 -4.18
C ARG A 163 29.40 -13.28 -3.62
N GLY A 164 28.67 -13.73 -2.60
CA GLY A 164 28.88 -15.03 -1.96
C GLY A 164 28.07 -16.19 -2.55
N LEU A 165 27.27 -15.93 -3.60
CA LEU A 165 26.58 -16.92 -4.44
C LEU A 165 27.46 -17.32 -5.62
#